data_AF-A0A832EJT4-F1
#
_entry.id   AF-A0A832EJT4-F1
#
_cell.length_a   1.000
_cell.length_b   1.000
_cell.length_c   1.000
_cell.angle_alpha   90.00
_cell.angle_beta   90.00
_cell.angle_gamma   90.00
#
_symmetry.space_group_name_H-M   'P 1'
#
loop_
_entity.id
_entity.type
_entity.pdbx_description
1 polymer ?
#
loop_
_entity_poly.entity_id
_entity_poly.type
_entity_poly.pdbx_seq_one_letter_code
_entity_poly.pdbx_strand_id
1 'polypeptide(L)'
;MVSQRDDPLEDVRGFMKSRILLSAAQLDVFTLLDDGPLTAEALARQTGCDLRALTRLLDCLVTFGHVHKTQGIYRLTEKGAPFSAKHPESVLPMVLHMAHIWHNWHHLTDTVRLGHNPHRRSIVHSGADALEAFIGAMHVVGRNLAREIAASVDLSPYKRLLDIGGASGTYTIAFLQRQPSLEAVLYDLSDVIPMARERLQAHGLLSRVRLVAGDFYSDPLPPGCDLALLSAIIHQNSPQENVALYRKIRDVLEPGGCLLIRDHIMEPDRTRPAAGALFAINMLVNTEGGDTYTFEETQAALMEAGFRKVELLRTGDHMDCLVQAFP
;
A
#
# COMPACT_ATOMS: atom_id res chain seq x y z
N MET A 1 -8.15 0.97 39.54
CA MET A 1 -7.46 0.99 38.22
C MET A 1 -6.75 -0.33 38.06
N VAL A 2 -7.45 -1.33 37.51
CA VAL A 2 -6.85 -2.64 37.23
C VAL A 2 -6.03 -2.45 35.95
N SER A 3 -4.71 -2.62 36.07
CA SER A 3 -3.80 -2.77 34.94
C SER A 3 -4.40 -3.79 33.98
N GLN A 4 -4.78 -3.34 32.78
CA GLN A 4 -5.11 -4.24 31.67
C GLN A 4 -3.86 -5.06 31.43
N ARG A 5 -3.79 -6.26 32.01
CA ARG A 5 -2.82 -7.26 31.59
C ARG A 5 -3.14 -7.57 30.14
N ASP A 6 -2.15 -7.50 29.26
CA ASP A 6 -2.23 -8.07 27.92
C ASP A 6 -2.64 -9.54 28.08
N ASP A 7 -3.91 -9.86 27.82
CA ASP A 7 -4.39 -11.24 27.75
C ASP A 7 -3.94 -11.77 26.39
N PRO A 8 -3.00 -12.74 26.33
CA PRO A 8 -2.54 -13.28 25.05
C PRO A 8 -3.67 -13.85 24.19
N LEU A 9 -4.80 -14.24 24.80
CA LEU A 9 -5.96 -14.71 24.06
C LEU A 9 -6.69 -13.58 23.33
N GLU A 10 -6.56 -12.32 23.74
CA GLU A 10 -7.14 -11.18 23.02
C GLU A 10 -6.40 -10.93 21.70
N ASP A 11 -5.07 -11.01 21.70
CA ASP A 11 -4.27 -10.95 20.47
C ASP A 11 -4.67 -12.07 19.50
N VAL A 12 -4.83 -13.29 20.03
CA VAL A 12 -5.28 -14.44 19.25
C VAL A 12 -6.71 -14.24 18.75
N ARG A 13 -7.63 -13.60 19.49
CA ARG A 13 -9.01 -13.35 19.05
C ARG A 13 -9.13 -12.16 18.09
N GLY A 14 -8.09 -11.34 17.91
CA GLY A 14 -8.09 -10.18 17.03
C GLY A 14 -8.52 -10.47 15.59
N PHE A 15 -8.25 -11.69 15.10
CA PHE A 15 -8.69 -12.11 13.76
C PHE A 15 -10.23 -12.10 13.60
N MET A 16 -10.99 -12.39 14.66
CA MET A 16 -12.45 -12.46 14.59
C MET A 16 -13.05 -11.08 14.30
N LYS A 17 -12.61 -10.07 15.05
CA LYS A 17 -13.01 -8.68 14.84
C LYS A 17 -12.59 -8.18 13.45
N SER A 18 -11.37 -8.50 13.04
CA SER A 18 -10.86 -8.16 11.71
C SER A 18 -11.75 -8.77 10.63
N ARG A 19 -12.02 -10.08 10.69
CA ARG A 19 -12.86 -10.76 9.69
C ARG A 19 -14.28 -10.22 9.62
N ILE A 20 -14.88 -9.82 10.76
CA ILE A 20 -16.19 -9.17 10.81
C ILE A 20 -16.18 -7.84 10.03
N LEU A 21 -15.18 -6.99 10.24
CA LEU A 21 -15.06 -5.71 9.52
C LEU A 21 -14.83 -5.94 8.02
N LEU A 22 -13.96 -6.88 7.66
CA LEU A 22 -13.71 -7.28 6.27
C LEU A 22 -14.99 -7.79 5.61
N SER A 23 -15.79 -8.64 6.28
CA SER A 23 -17.06 -9.13 5.76
C SER A 23 -18.08 -8.01 5.56
N ALA A 24 -18.19 -7.08 6.51
CA ALA A 24 -19.11 -5.95 6.38
C ALA A 24 -18.76 -5.03 5.21
N ALA A 25 -17.46 -4.82 4.95
CA ALA A 25 -16.98 -4.10 3.78
C ALA A 25 -17.24 -4.84 2.46
N GLN A 26 -17.00 -6.16 2.42
CA GLN A 26 -17.30 -6.99 1.23
C GLN A 26 -18.79 -7.04 0.89
N LEU A 27 -19.67 -6.88 1.88
CA LEU A 27 -21.12 -6.81 1.74
C LEU A 27 -21.64 -5.37 1.53
N ASP A 28 -20.73 -4.40 1.42
CA ASP A 28 -21.00 -2.98 1.23
C ASP A 28 -21.93 -2.33 2.29
N VAL A 29 -21.96 -2.91 3.49
CA VAL A 29 -22.86 -2.49 4.58
C VAL A 29 -22.64 -1.03 4.98
N PHE A 30 -21.38 -0.59 5.00
CA PHE A 30 -21.02 0.75 5.42
C PHE A 30 -21.50 1.81 4.41
N THR A 31 -21.33 1.57 3.12
CA THR A 31 -21.77 2.49 2.06
C THR A 31 -23.30 2.61 1.99
N LEU A 32 -24.02 1.50 2.20
CA LEU A 32 -25.49 1.50 2.26
C LEU A 32 -26.02 2.28 3.48
N LEU A 33 -25.34 2.17 4.64
CA LEU A 33 -25.71 2.93 5.84
C LEU A 33 -25.31 4.41 5.78
N ASP A 34 -24.47 4.79 4.82
CA ASP A 34 -24.10 6.19 4.55
C ASP A 34 -25.22 6.94 3.81
N ASP A 35 -26.04 6.24 3.01
CA ASP A 35 -27.26 6.83 2.41
C ASP A 35 -28.34 7.17 3.44
N GLY A 36 -28.29 6.51 4.60
CA GLY A 36 -29.16 6.80 5.71
C GLY A 36 -29.40 5.58 6.61
N PRO A 37 -30.15 5.79 7.72
CA PRO A 37 -30.43 4.71 8.66
C PRO A 37 -31.34 3.64 8.04
N LEU A 38 -31.02 2.36 8.26
CA LEU A 38 -31.75 1.22 7.71
C LEU A 38 -32.05 0.17 8.77
N THR A 39 -33.13 -0.60 8.61
CA THR A 39 -33.35 -1.81 9.42
C THR A 39 -32.54 -2.98 8.88
N ALA A 40 -32.37 -4.04 9.67
CA ALA A 40 -31.72 -5.26 9.20
C ALA A 40 -32.47 -5.91 8.03
N GLU A 41 -33.80 -5.85 8.00
CA GLU A 41 -34.62 -6.37 6.90
C GLU A 41 -34.41 -5.59 5.61
N ALA A 42 -34.27 -4.26 5.71
CA ALA A 42 -33.98 -3.43 4.55
C ALA A 42 -32.60 -3.74 3.97
N LEU A 43 -31.58 -3.79 4.82
CA LEU A 43 -30.22 -4.15 4.41
C LEU A 43 -30.15 -5.56 3.83
N ALA A 44 -30.79 -6.55 4.48
CA ALA A 44 -30.80 -7.93 4.00
C ALA A 44 -31.42 -8.04 2.60
N ARG A 45 -32.50 -7.30 2.32
CA ARG A 45 -33.09 -7.25 0.97
C ARG A 45 -32.15 -6.60 -0.05
N GLN A 46 -31.45 -5.53 0.31
CA GLN A 46 -30.54 -4.83 -0.60
C GLN A 46 -29.29 -5.64 -0.91
N THR A 47 -28.73 -6.35 0.07
CA THR A 47 -27.50 -7.13 -0.08
C THR A 47 -27.74 -8.59 -0.46
N GLY A 48 -29.00 -9.04 -0.50
CA GLY A 48 -29.36 -10.45 -0.72
C GLY A 48 -28.92 -11.39 0.41
N CYS A 49 -28.62 -10.86 1.60
CA CYS A 49 -28.15 -11.64 2.73
C CYS A 49 -29.27 -12.28 3.54
N ASP A 50 -28.96 -13.37 4.24
CA ASP A 50 -29.84 -13.90 5.29
C ASP A 50 -30.02 -12.88 6.42
N LEU A 51 -31.27 -12.67 6.82
CA LEU A 51 -31.64 -11.67 7.82
C LEU A 51 -30.98 -11.95 9.17
N ARG A 52 -30.98 -13.21 9.63
CA ARG A 52 -30.42 -13.57 10.94
C ARG A 52 -28.91 -13.35 10.96
N ALA A 53 -28.20 -13.83 9.94
CA ALA A 53 -26.76 -13.70 9.82
C ALA A 53 -26.33 -12.22 9.75
N LEU A 54 -26.98 -11.43 8.89
CA LEU A 54 -26.68 -10.01 8.76
C LEU A 54 -26.98 -9.24 10.05
N THR A 55 -28.08 -9.58 10.75
CA THR A 55 -28.39 -8.95 12.04
C THR A 55 -27.28 -9.19 13.07
N ARG A 56 -26.71 -10.40 13.13
CA ARG A 56 -25.57 -10.69 14.03
C ARG A 56 -24.32 -9.92 13.64
N LEU A 57 -24.03 -9.80 12.34
CA LEU A 57 -22.93 -8.97 11.86
C LEU A 57 -23.10 -7.51 12.28
N LEU A 58 -24.28 -6.93 12.03
CA LEU A 58 -24.61 -5.55 12.40
C LEU A 58 -24.54 -5.31 13.91
N ASP A 59 -25.04 -6.25 14.72
CA ASP A 59 -24.96 -6.15 16.18
C ASP A 59 -23.51 -6.19 16.68
N CYS A 60 -22.61 -6.95 16.03
CA CYS A 60 -21.18 -6.88 16.31
C CYS A 60 -20.58 -5.52 15.93
N LEU A 61 -20.96 -4.95 14.78
CA LEU A 61 -20.51 -3.60 14.38
C LEU A 61 -20.95 -2.53 15.38
N VAL A 62 -22.11 -2.72 16.02
CA VAL A 62 -22.59 -1.87 17.12
C VAL A 62 -21.68 -1.99 18.34
N THR A 63 -21.38 -3.21 18.78
CA THR A 63 -20.43 -3.45 19.88
C THR A 63 -19.04 -2.87 19.59
N PHE A 64 -18.59 -2.87 18.34
CA PHE A 64 -17.32 -2.28 17.94
C PHE A 64 -17.36 -0.76 17.75
N GLY A 65 -18.55 -0.16 17.81
CA GLY A 65 -18.79 1.28 17.71
C GLY A 65 -18.76 1.85 16.30
N HIS A 66 -18.79 1.02 15.25
CA HIS A 66 -18.86 1.49 13.84
C HIS A 66 -20.28 1.79 13.39
N VAL A 67 -21.27 1.20 14.06
CA VAL A 67 -22.70 1.38 13.78
C VAL A 67 -23.42 1.68 15.09
N HIS A 68 -24.45 2.50 15.07
CA HIS A 68 -25.35 2.74 16.19
C HIS A 68 -26.70 2.08 15.91
N LYS A 69 -27.34 1.51 16.94
CA LYS A 69 -28.66 0.87 16.83
C LYS A 69 -29.66 1.55 17.75
N THR A 70 -30.79 1.96 17.20
CA THR A 70 -31.92 2.53 17.96
C THR A 70 -33.22 1.94 17.44
N GLN A 71 -33.99 1.28 18.31
CA GLN A 71 -35.30 0.70 17.95
C GLN A 71 -35.26 -0.20 16.69
N GLY A 72 -34.17 -0.96 16.50
CA GLY A 72 -34.00 -1.85 15.33
C GLY A 72 -33.47 -1.17 14.06
N ILE A 73 -33.25 0.14 14.09
CA ILE A 73 -32.67 0.92 13.00
C ILE A 73 -31.17 1.10 13.25
N TYR A 74 -30.37 0.79 12.26
CA TYR A 74 -28.92 0.92 12.24
C TYR A 74 -28.51 2.20 11.52
N ARG A 75 -27.50 2.90 12.03
CA ARG A 75 -26.91 4.12 11.44
C ARG A 75 -25.40 4.07 11.55
N LEU A 76 -24.68 4.54 10.53
CA LEU A 76 -23.23 4.68 10.58
C LEU A 76 -22.80 5.68 11.68
N THR A 77 -21.73 5.37 12.42
CA THR A 77 -21.10 6.32 13.35
C THR A 77 -19.95 7.06 12.66
N GLU A 78 -19.41 8.10 13.30
CA GLU A 78 -18.18 8.76 12.83
C GLU A 78 -17.01 7.77 12.67
N LYS A 79 -16.91 6.77 13.56
CA LYS A 79 -15.90 5.71 13.48
C LYS A 79 -16.14 4.73 12.32
N GLY A 80 -17.40 4.55 11.91
CA GLY A 80 -17.77 3.74 10.76
C GLY A 80 -17.67 4.47 9.42
N ALA A 81 -17.81 5.79 9.41
CA ALA A 81 -17.87 6.62 8.20
C ALA A 81 -16.72 6.37 7.22
N PRO A 82 -15.45 6.24 7.64
CA PRO A 82 -14.35 5.96 6.71
C PRO A 82 -14.47 4.62 5.97
N PHE A 83 -15.30 3.67 6.41
CA PHE A 83 -15.49 2.41 5.69
C PHE A 83 -16.47 2.52 4.50
N SER A 84 -17.16 3.65 4.33
CA SER A 84 -18.03 3.92 3.18
C SER A 84 -17.20 4.29 1.95
N ALA A 85 -17.60 3.82 0.76
CA ALA A 85 -17.00 4.24 -0.51
C ALA A 85 -17.19 5.74 -0.80
N LYS A 86 -18.20 6.37 -0.20
CA LYS A 86 -18.56 7.78 -0.41
C LYS A 86 -17.80 8.76 0.49
N HIS A 87 -17.08 8.24 1.49
CA HIS A 87 -16.31 9.07 2.40
C HIS A 87 -15.07 9.67 1.69
N PRO A 88 -14.79 10.99 1.81
CA PRO A 88 -13.62 11.61 1.18
C PRO A 88 -12.28 10.99 1.60
N GLU A 89 -12.22 10.53 2.86
CA GLU A 89 -11.10 9.80 3.45
C GLU A 89 -11.42 8.31 3.59
N SER A 90 -12.07 7.72 2.59
CA SER A 90 -12.45 6.30 2.62
C SER A 90 -11.23 5.40 2.81
N VAL A 91 -11.31 4.48 3.78
CA VAL A 91 -10.35 3.38 3.98
C VAL A 91 -10.82 2.09 3.32
N LEU A 92 -12.00 2.08 2.71
CA LEU A 92 -12.60 0.90 2.10
C LEU A 92 -11.66 0.16 1.13
N PRO A 93 -10.89 0.83 0.25
CA PRO A 93 -9.95 0.12 -0.62
C PRO A 93 -8.92 -0.70 0.15
N MET A 94 -8.39 -0.17 1.26
CA MET A 94 -7.46 -0.90 2.13
C MET A 94 -8.13 -2.07 2.83
N VAL A 95 -9.37 -1.90 3.29
CA VAL A 95 -10.14 -2.98 3.92
C VAL A 95 -10.42 -4.10 2.91
N LEU A 96 -10.78 -3.78 1.67
CA LEU A 96 -10.98 -4.77 0.61
C LEU A 96 -9.67 -5.46 0.20
N HIS A 97 -8.56 -4.73 0.14
CA HIS A 97 -7.23 -5.32 -0.07
C HIS A 97 -6.85 -6.31 1.05
N MET A 98 -7.09 -5.94 2.32
CA MET A 98 -6.89 -6.84 3.46
C MET A 98 -7.76 -8.10 3.36
N ALA A 99 -9.00 -7.97 2.88
CA ALA A 99 -9.90 -9.09 2.65
C ALA A 99 -9.38 -10.02 1.53
N HIS A 100 -8.73 -9.46 0.52
CA HIS A 100 -8.11 -10.22 -0.57
C HIS A 100 -6.90 -11.03 -0.07
N ILE A 101 -5.95 -10.38 0.63
CA ILE A 101 -4.73 -11.06 1.11
C ILE A 101 -5.00 -12.04 2.26
N TRP A 102 -6.18 -12.00 2.89
CA TRP A 102 -6.60 -12.96 3.91
C TRP A 102 -6.42 -14.41 3.45
N HIS A 103 -6.67 -14.69 2.17
CA HIS A 103 -6.47 -16.04 1.62
C HIS A 103 -5.02 -16.50 1.76
N ASN A 104 -4.05 -15.65 1.42
CA ASN A 104 -2.64 -15.99 1.52
C ASN A 104 -2.21 -16.11 3.00
N TRP A 105 -2.67 -15.20 3.85
CA TRP A 105 -2.42 -15.23 5.29
C TRP A 105 -2.97 -16.47 6.00
N HIS A 106 -4.10 -17.02 5.52
CA HIS A 106 -4.65 -18.27 6.04
C HIS A 106 -3.64 -19.45 5.92
N HIS A 107 -2.76 -19.42 4.92
CA HIS A 107 -1.76 -20.44 4.66
C HIS A 107 -0.38 -20.14 5.28
N LEU A 108 -0.29 -19.17 6.21
CA LEU A 108 0.99 -18.78 6.83
C LEU A 108 1.71 -19.96 7.52
N THR A 109 0.99 -20.84 8.22
CA THR A 109 1.61 -21.98 8.91
C THR A 109 2.33 -22.93 7.94
N ASP A 110 1.72 -23.23 6.80
CA ASP A 110 2.34 -24.08 5.79
C ASP A 110 3.44 -23.34 5.04
N THR A 111 3.26 -22.03 4.81
CA THR A 111 4.28 -21.16 4.24
C THR A 111 5.57 -21.18 5.07
N VAL A 112 5.47 -21.08 6.39
CA VAL A 112 6.63 -21.17 7.29
C VAL A 112 7.30 -22.54 7.25
N ARG A 113 6.52 -23.63 7.14
CA ARG A 113 7.07 -24.99 7.05
C ARG A 113 7.80 -25.26 5.74
N LEU A 114 7.30 -24.71 4.64
CA LEU A 114 7.77 -24.99 3.28
C LEU A 114 8.76 -23.94 2.75
N GLY A 115 8.88 -22.79 3.42
CA GLY A 115 9.69 -21.65 2.97
C GLY A 115 9.07 -20.87 1.80
N HIS A 116 7.87 -21.24 1.34
CA HIS A 116 7.12 -20.56 0.28
C HIS A 116 5.63 -20.87 0.42
N ASN A 117 4.75 -20.04 -0.16
CA ASN A 117 3.30 -20.24 -0.13
C ASN A 117 2.81 -20.99 -1.39
N PRO A 118 2.49 -22.29 -1.33
CA PRO A 118 2.03 -23.06 -2.49
C PRO A 118 0.61 -22.70 -2.94
N HIS A 119 -0.13 -21.95 -2.12
CA HIS A 119 -1.51 -21.53 -2.38
C HIS A 119 -1.61 -20.03 -2.71
N ARG A 120 -0.47 -19.37 -2.97
CA ARG A 120 -0.39 -17.94 -3.25
C ARG A 120 -1.30 -17.55 -4.40
N ARG A 121 -2.21 -16.61 -4.15
CA ARG A 121 -2.96 -15.91 -5.21
C ARG A 121 -2.27 -14.59 -5.51
N SER A 122 -1.91 -14.40 -6.78
CA SER A 122 -1.35 -13.14 -7.27
C SER A 122 -2.46 -12.11 -7.40
N ILE A 123 -2.23 -10.92 -6.85
CA ILE A 123 -3.21 -9.83 -6.93
C ILE A 123 -3.42 -9.33 -8.37
N VAL A 124 -2.33 -9.29 -9.15
CA VAL A 124 -2.36 -8.91 -10.57
C VAL A 124 -3.24 -9.87 -11.39
N HIS A 125 -3.22 -11.15 -11.03
CA HIS A 125 -4.02 -12.18 -11.71
C HIS A 125 -5.40 -12.41 -11.08
N SER A 126 -5.76 -11.65 -10.04
CA SER A 126 -7.01 -11.83 -9.29
C SER A 126 -8.17 -10.99 -9.83
N GLY A 127 -7.97 -10.28 -10.94
CA GLY A 127 -9.01 -9.49 -11.63
C GLY A 127 -8.97 -8.00 -11.30
N ALA A 128 -9.72 -7.22 -12.09
CA ALA A 128 -9.71 -5.76 -12.04
C ALA A 128 -10.08 -5.20 -10.64
N ASP A 129 -11.09 -5.76 -9.98
CA ASP A 129 -11.54 -5.29 -8.66
C ASP A 129 -10.46 -5.43 -7.58
N ALA A 130 -9.66 -6.51 -7.61
CA ALA A 130 -8.58 -6.74 -6.66
C ALA A 130 -7.41 -5.78 -6.91
N LEU A 131 -7.12 -5.51 -8.17
CA LEU A 131 -6.10 -4.54 -8.59
C LEU A 131 -6.51 -3.11 -8.21
N GLU A 132 -7.77 -2.74 -8.46
CA GLU A 132 -8.32 -1.44 -8.08
C GLU A 132 -8.28 -1.23 -6.56
N ALA A 133 -8.74 -2.24 -5.79
CA ALA A 133 -8.69 -2.18 -4.32
C ALA A 133 -7.25 -2.01 -3.81
N PHE A 134 -6.29 -2.75 -4.36
CA PHE A 134 -4.88 -2.62 -4.00
C PHE A 134 -4.33 -1.22 -4.29
N ILE A 135 -4.53 -0.71 -5.50
CA ILE A 135 -4.01 0.60 -5.90
C ILE A 135 -4.69 1.74 -5.13
N GLY A 136 -5.99 1.61 -4.88
CA GLY A 136 -6.74 2.49 -4.00
C GLY A 136 -6.21 2.44 -2.56
N ALA A 137 -5.88 1.25 -2.05
CA ALA A 137 -5.32 1.07 -0.71
C ALA A 137 -3.96 1.76 -0.55
N MET A 138 -3.08 1.61 -1.54
CA MET A 138 -1.78 2.27 -1.58
C MET A 138 -1.91 3.79 -1.58
N HIS A 139 -2.95 4.33 -2.22
CA HIS A 139 -3.26 5.75 -2.12
C HIS A 139 -3.65 6.17 -0.72
N VAL A 140 -4.63 5.49 -0.10
CA VAL A 140 -5.15 5.84 1.23
C VAL A 140 -4.03 5.90 2.26
N VAL A 141 -3.20 4.86 2.32
CA VAL A 141 -2.07 4.80 3.27
C VAL A 141 -0.97 5.79 2.89
N GLY A 142 -0.73 5.99 1.59
CA GLY A 142 0.33 6.84 1.09
C GLY A 142 0.06 8.33 1.18
N ARG A 143 -1.19 8.82 1.24
CA ARG A 143 -1.47 10.26 1.05
C ARG A 143 -0.75 11.21 2.01
N ASN A 144 -0.90 11.00 3.31
CA ASN A 144 -0.30 11.88 4.32
C ASN A 144 1.22 11.71 4.34
N LEU A 145 1.67 10.45 4.28
CA LEU A 145 3.08 10.13 4.25
C LEU A 145 3.78 10.68 2.99
N ALA A 146 3.14 10.64 1.82
CA ALA A 146 3.70 11.17 0.59
C ALA A 146 3.96 12.67 0.67
N ARG A 147 3.05 13.44 1.28
CA ARG A 147 3.26 14.88 1.54
C ARG A 147 4.42 15.11 2.49
N GLU A 148 4.53 14.30 3.53
CA GLU A 148 5.60 14.38 4.51
C GLU A 148 6.97 14.04 3.90
N ILE A 149 7.05 12.95 3.15
CA ILE A 149 8.24 12.51 2.44
C ILE A 149 8.66 13.58 1.42
N ALA A 150 7.74 14.08 0.61
CA ALA A 150 8.01 15.17 -0.34
C ALA A 150 8.54 16.43 0.37
N ALA A 151 8.07 16.73 1.59
CA ALA A 151 8.55 17.87 2.37
C ALA A 151 9.95 17.64 2.99
N SER A 152 10.34 16.38 3.24
CA SER A 152 11.63 16.02 3.83
C SER A 152 12.79 15.90 2.82
N VAL A 153 12.50 15.85 1.53
CA VAL A 153 13.51 15.70 0.47
C VAL A 153 13.76 17.04 -0.21
N ASP A 154 15.04 17.40 -0.40
CA ASP A 154 15.40 18.55 -1.22
C ASP A 154 15.23 18.20 -2.71
N LEU A 155 14.13 18.67 -3.29
CA LEU A 155 13.79 18.49 -4.71
C LEU A 155 14.39 19.56 -5.62
N SER A 156 15.02 20.61 -5.06
CA SER A 156 15.52 21.75 -5.84
C SER A 156 16.61 21.41 -6.88
N PRO A 157 17.45 20.37 -6.71
CA PRO A 157 18.44 19.99 -7.72
C PRO A 157 17.84 19.29 -8.95
N TYR A 158 16.62 18.77 -8.84
CA TYR A 158 16.04 17.85 -9.83
C TYR A 158 14.97 18.53 -10.69
N LYS A 159 14.88 18.11 -11.95
CA LYS A 159 13.92 18.64 -12.93
C LYS A 159 12.94 17.60 -13.42
N ARG A 160 13.33 16.32 -13.44
CA ARG A 160 12.56 15.23 -14.06
C ARG A 160 12.59 13.99 -13.16
N LEU A 161 11.44 13.69 -12.56
CA LEU A 161 11.19 12.48 -11.76
C LEU A 161 10.82 11.30 -12.66
N LEU A 162 11.40 10.13 -12.41
CA LEU A 162 10.95 8.83 -12.88
C LEU A 162 10.35 8.05 -11.70
N ASP A 163 9.02 7.96 -11.63
CA ASP A 163 8.30 7.20 -10.60
C ASP A 163 8.01 5.78 -11.12
N ILE A 164 8.76 4.78 -10.63
CA ILE A 164 8.74 3.40 -11.12
C ILE A 164 7.85 2.56 -10.20
N GLY A 165 6.79 1.98 -10.76
CA GLY A 165 5.73 1.41 -9.95
C GLY A 165 4.95 2.49 -9.19
N GLY A 166 4.76 3.65 -9.83
CA GLY A 166 4.13 4.83 -9.21
C GLY A 166 2.64 4.66 -8.89
N ALA A 167 2.06 3.52 -9.25
CA ALA A 167 0.68 3.14 -9.05
C ALA A 167 -0.26 4.26 -9.51
N SER A 168 -1.15 4.70 -8.63
CA SER A 168 -2.11 5.76 -8.90
C SER A 168 -1.56 7.18 -8.66
N GLY A 169 -0.22 7.33 -8.63
CA GLY A 169 0.49 8.61 -8.66
C GLY A 169 0.56 9.37 -7.34
N THR A 170 0.33 8.72 -6.20
CA THR A 170 0.27 9.39 -4.88
C THR A 170 1.55 10.17 -4.55
N TYR A 171 2.72 9.57 -4.76
CA TYR A 171 4.01 10.22 -4.51
C TYR A 171 4.37 11.22 -5.61
N THR A 172 4.15 10.86 -6.88
CA THR A 172 4.26 11.81 -8.01
C THR A 172 3.49 13.11 -7.74
N ILE A 173 2.21 13.03 -7.32
CA ILE A 173 1.39 14.20 -7.01
C ILE A 173 2.03 15.05 -5.91
N ALA A 174 2.44 14.43 -4.80
CA ALA A 174 3.04 15.14 -3.67
C ALA A 174 4.35 15.87 -4.07
N PHE A 175 5.20 15.21 -4.86
CA PHE A 175 6.47 15.77 -5.32
C PHE A 175 6.23 16.96 -6.28
N LEU A 176 5.31 16.82 -7.24
CA LEU A 176 4.97 17.89 -8.20
C LEU A 176 4.28 19.10 -7.56
N GLN A 177 3.49 18.88 -6.49
CA GLN A 177 2.90 19.96 -5.69
C GLN A 177 3.97 20.69 -4.88
N ARG A 178 4.96 19.97 -4.36
CA ARG A 178 6.05 20.54 -3.56
C ARG A 178 7.06 21.33 -4.39
N GLN A 179 7.34 20.88 -5.62
CA GLN A 179 8.28 21.52 -6.54
C GLN A 179 7.57 21.89 -7.86
N PRO A 180 7.12 23.15 -8.04
CA PRO A 180 6.33 23.56 -9.21
C PRO A 180 7.03 23.42 -10.57
N SER A 181 8.37 23.39 -10.60
CA SER A 181 9.16 23.22 -11.83
C SER A 181 9.45 21.77 -12.18
N LEU A 182 9.11 20.81 -11.31
CA LEU A 182 9.39 19.40 -11.53
C LEU A 182 8.44 18.84 -12.61
N GLU A 183 8.93 18.01 -13.50
CA GLU A 183 8.11 17.18 -14.38
C GLU A 183 8.29 15.72 -14.00
N ALA A 184 7.35 14.85 -14.37
CA ALA A 184 7.44 13.43 -14.04
C ALA A 184 7.16 12.51 -15.22
N VAL A 185 7.80 11.36 -15.19
CA VAL A 185 7.43 10.16 -15.92
C VAL A 185 6.91 9.17 -14.89
N LEU A 186 5.64 8.81 -14.96
CA LEU A 186 5.08 7.74 -14.13
C LEU A 186 5.04 6.47 -14.98
N TYR A 187 5.75 5.46 -14.51
CA TYR A 187 5.94 4.17 -15.18
C TYR A 187 5.27 3.06 -14.36
N ASP A 188 4.28 2.38 -14.94
CA ASP A 188 3.57 1.28 -14.29
C ASP A 188 2.94 0.34 -15.32
N LEU A 189 2.31 -0.75 -14.88
CA LEU A 189 1.62 -1.69 -15.76
C LEU A 189 0.45 -1.02 -16.50
N SER A 190 0.12 -1.54 -17.69
CA SER A 190 -0.94 -1.01 -18.57
C SER A 190 -2.27 -0.79 -17.85
N ASP A 191 -2.63 -1.73 -16.97
CA ASP A 191 -3.92 -1.77 -16.29
C ASP A 191 -3.98 -0.77 -15.13
N VAL A 192 -2.83 -0.25 -14.71
CA VAL A 192 -2.69 0.73 -13.61
C VAL A 192 -2.72 2.17 -14.12
N ILE A 193 -2.20 2.40 -15.34
CA ILE A 193 -2.09 3.73 -15.95
C ILE A 193 -3.41 4.51 -16.00
N PRO A 194 -4.59 3.92 -16.30
CA PRO A 194 -5.86 4.64 -16.25
C PRO A 194 -6.15 5.27 -14.88
N MET A 195 -5.87 4.56 -13.79
CA MET A 195 -6.09 5.06 -12.42
C MET A 195 -5.16 6.24 -12.10
N ALA A 196 -3.89 6.16 -12.53
CA ALA A 196 -2.94 7.27 -12.41
C ALA A 196 -3.42 8.51 -13.16
N ARG A 197 -3.89 8.32 -14.41
CA ARG A 197 -4.40 9.40 -15.27
C ARG A 197 -5.56 10.14 -14.60
N GLU A 198 -6.57 9.40 -14.15
CA GLU A 198 -7.77 9.97 -13.52
C GLU A 198 -7.38 10.83 -12.33
N ARG A 199 -6.50 10.33 -11.45
CA ARG A 199 -6.11 11.07 -10.25
C ARG A 199 -5.24 12.28 -10.55
N LEU A 200 -4.27 12.15 -11.46
CA LEU A 200 -3.45 13.27 -11.90
C LEU A 200 -4.30 14.38 -12.54
N GLN A 201 -5.34 14.00 -13.29
CA GLN A 201 -6.29 14.93 -13.86
C GLN A 201 -7.11 15.63 -12.78
N ALA A 202 -7.61 14.89 -11.77
CA ALA A 202 -8.34 15.46 -10.64
C ALA A 202 -7.51 16.49 -9.83
N HIS A 203 -6.17 16.36 -9.85
CA HIS A 203 -5.24 17.31 -9.20
C HIS A 203 -4.72 18.40 -10.15
N GLY A 204 -5.12 18.40 -11.43
CA GLY A 204 -4.66 19.38 -12.42
C GLY A 204 -3.17 19.24 -12.81
N LEU A 205 -2.57 18.07 -12.59
CA LEU A 205 -1.14 17.83 -12.79
C LEU A 205 -0.80 17.05 -14.05
N LEU A 206 -1.80 16.52 -14.76
CA LEU A 206 -1.59 15.63 -15.91
C LEU A 206 -0.70 16.23 -17.01
N SER A 207 -0.72 17.56 -17.22
CA SER A 207 0.13 18.21 -18.22
C SER A 207 1.63 18.17 -17.90
N ARG A 208 1.99 17.91 -16.65
CA ARG A 208 3.39 17.79 -16.17
C ARG A 208 3.84 16.34 -16.02
N VAL A 209 2.99 15.37 -16.39
CA VAL A 209 3.27 13.95 -16.22
C VAL A 209 3.12 13.20 -17.53
N ARG A 210 4.18 12.53 -17.95
CA ARG A 210 4.14 11.53 -19.00
C ARG A 210 3.84 10.15 -18.40
N LEU A 211 2.71 9.57 -18.77
CA LEU A 211 2.33 8.21 -18.37
C LEU A 211 2.93 7.19 -19.34
N VAL A 212 3.62 6.18 -18.82
CA VAL A 212 4.28 5.13 -19.60
C VAL A 212 3.87 3.78 -19.06
N ALA A 213 3.26 2.95 -19.91
CA ALA A 213 2.95 1.57 -19.56
C ALA A 213 4.18 0.68 -19.78
N GLY A 214 4.46 -0.23 -18.85
CA GLY A 214 5.45 -1.29 -19.03
C GLY A 214 5.71 -2.07 -17.75
N ASP A 215 6.40 -3.19 -17.89
CA ASP A 215 6.83 -4.05 -16.79
C ASP A 215 8.30 -3.79 -16.46
N PHE A 216 8.60 -3.29 -15.26
CA PHE A 216 9.99 -2.96 -14.90
C PHE A 216 10.87 -4.21 -14.71
N TYR A 217 10.31 -5.42 -14.68
CA TYR A 217 11.10 -6.65 -14.70
C TYR A 217 11.65 -6.93 -16.10
N SER A 218 10.81 -6.80 -17.13
CA SER A 218 11.14 -7.25 -18.49
C SER A 218 11.46 -6.11 -19.47
N ASP A 219 10.79 -4.97 -19.37
CA ASP A 219 10.86 -3.88 -20.34
C ASP A 219 11.94 -2.83 -19.99
N PRO A 220 12.51 -2.12 -20.98
CA PRO A 220 13.44 -1.02 -20.72
C PRO A 220 12.75 0.16 -20.01
N LEU A 221 13.44 0.77 -19.05
CA LEU A 221 12.95 1.97 -18.38
C LEU A 221 13.12 3.20 -19.29
N PRO A 222 12.20 4.19 -19.20
CA PRO A 222 12.33 5.42 -19.98
C PRO A 222 13.52 6.27 -19.50
N PRO A 223 14.39 6.75 -20.41
CA PRO A 223 15.52 7.60 -20.05
C PRO A 223 15.14 9.05 -19.83
N GLY A 224 16.11 9.83 -19.36
CA GLY A 224 16.03 11.29 -19.33
C GLY A 224 15.44 11.85 -18.03
N CYS A 225 15.61 11.15 -16.92
CA CYS A 225 15.22 11.64 -15.59
C CYS A 225 16.47 11.81 -14.71
N ASP A 226 16.45 12.83 -13.85
CA ASP A 226 17.54 13.13 -12.91
C ASP A 226 17.19 12.73 -11.47
N LEU A 227 15.95 12.32 -11.21
CA LEU A 227 15.52 11.67 -9.98
C LEU A 227 14.70 10.42 -10.33
N ALA A 228 15.05 9.27 -9.80
CA ALA A 228 14.24 8.05 -9.85
C ALA A 228 13.68 7.74 -8.46
N LEU A 229 12.43 7.30 -8.39
CA LEU A 229 11.76 6.89 -7.17
C LEU A 229 11.38 5.41 -7.24
N LEU A 230 11.79 4.67 -6.21
CA LEU A 230 11.25 3.35 -5.88
C LEU A 230 10.54 3.46 -4.52
N SER A 231 9.22 3.57 -4.54
CA SER A 231 8.42 3.67 -3.31
C SER A 231 7.59 2.41 -3.12
N ALA A 232 7.81 1.66 -2.03
CA ALA A 232 7.14 0.38 -1.77
C ALA A 232 7.36 -0.64 -2.91
N ILE A 233 8.59 -0.72 -3.42
CA ILE A 233 8.95 -1.63 -4.51
C ILE A 233 9.98 -2.66 -4.06
N ILE A 234 11.02 -2.24 -3.33
CA ILE A 234 12.17 -3.11 -3.12
C ILE A 234 11.78 -4.35 -2.31
N HIS A 235 10.82 -4.22 -1.41
CA HIS A 235 10.38 -5.32 -0.57
C HIS A 235 9.72 -6.48 -1.31
N GLN A 236 9.18 -6.26 -2.52
CA GLN A 236 8.45 -7.31 -3.23
C GLN A 236 9.36 -8.20 -4.07
N ASN A 237 10.56 -7.69 -4.35
CA ASN A 237 11.58 -8.30 -5.19
C ASN A 237 12.49 -9.17 -4.34
N SER A 238 13.00 -10.25 -4.90
CA SER A 238 14.19 -10.93 -4.38
C SER A 238 15.44 -10.01 -4.41
N PRO A 239 16.50 -10.34 -3.66
CA PRO A 239 17.76 -9.61 -3.73
C PRO A 239 18.31 -9.47 -5.16
N GLN A 240 18.22 -10.53 -5.97
CA GLN A 240 18.70 -10.53 -7.35
C GLN A 240 17.86 -9.64 -8.26
N GLU A 241 16.53 -9.65 -8.10
CA GLU A 241 15.63 -8.76 -8.83
C GLU A 241 15.86 -7.30 -8.47
N ASN A 242 16.11 -6.99 -7.18
CA ASN A 242 16.48 -5.64 -6.75
C ASN A 242 17.77 -5.16 -7.42
N VAL A 243 18.83 -5.97 -7.41
CA VAL A 243 20.09 -5.61 -8.10
C VAL A 243 19.85 -5.39 -9.60
N ALA A 244 19.06 -6.23 -10.25
CA ALA A 244 18.73 -6.08 -11.67
C ALA A 244 17.97 -4.77 -11.95
N LEU A 245 16.97 -4.45 -11.13
CA LEU A 245 16.20 -3.20 -11.23
C LEU A 245 17.08 -1.98 -10.98
N TYR A 246 17.95 -2.00 -9.96
CA TYR A 246 18.89 -0.92 -9.69
C TYR A 246 19.85 -0.68 -10.87
N ARG A 247 20.34 -1.74 -11.53
CA ARG A 247 21.17 -1.60 -12.74
C ARG A 247 20.41 -0.89 -13.86
N LYS A 248 19.16 -1.31 -14.12
CA LYS A 248 18.30 -0.65 -15.13
C LYS A 248 18.09 0.83 -14.82
N ILE A 249 17.88 1.18 -13.56
CA ILE A 249 17.70 2.57 -13.12
C ILE A 249 18.97 3.39 -13.33
N ARG A 250 20.12 2.87 -12.88
CA ARG A 250 21.42 3.52 -13.09
C ARG A 250 21.67 3.81 -14.57
N ASP A 251 21.34 2.88 -15.45
CA ASP A 251 21.60 3.00 -16.90
C ASP A 251 20.75 4.07 -17.59
N VAL A 252 19.63 4.48 -16.98
CA VAL A 252 18.70 5.48 -17.56
C VAL A 252 18.71 6.83 -16.84
N LEU A 253 19.35 6.92 -15.67
CA LEU A 253 19.54 8.15 -14.93
C LEU A 253 20.50 9.09 -15.68
N GLU A 254 20.13 10.36 -15.74
CA GLU A 254 21.00 11.42 -16.26
C GLU A 254 22.26 11.58 -15.37
N PRO A 255 23.38 12.10 -15.92
CA PRO A 255 24.56 12.40 -15.12
C PRO A 255 24.25 13.32 -13.92
N GLY A 256 24.73 12.94 -12.74
CA GLY A 256 24.39 13.63 -11.48
C GLY A 256 23.00 13.29 -10.93
N GLY A 257 22.29 12.35 -11.56
CA GLY A 257 20.99 11.88 -11.11
C GLY A 257 21.05 11.02 -9.85
N CYS A 258 19.89 10.82 -9.25
CA CYS A 258 19.72 10.19 -7.96
C CYS A 258 18.62 9.12 -8.00
N LEU A 259 18.85 7.97 -7.35
CA LEU A 259 17.79 7.04 -6.97
C LEU A 259 17.39 7.29 -5.51
N LEU A 260 16.11 7.56 -5.29
CA LEU A 260 15.48 7.62 -3.98
C LEU A 260 14.63 6.36 -3.77
N ILE A 261 14.90 5.64 -2.70
CA ILE A 261 14.12 4.47 -2.27
C ILE A 261 13.35 4.86 -1.01
N ARG A 262 12.06 4.55 -1.00
CA ARG A 262 11.19 4.65 0.18
C ARG A 262 10.62 3.27 0.50
N ASP A 263 10.98 2.73 1.64
CA ASP A 263 10.52 1.41 2.08
C ASP A 263 10.68 1.20 3.60
N HIS A 264 10.37 0.00 4.08
CA HIS A 264 10.88 -0.47 5.37
C HIS A 264 12.37 -0.78 5.24
N ILE A 265 13.18 -0.15 6.10
CA ILE A 265 14.60 -0.46 6.26
C ILE A 265 14.80 -0.97 7.68
N MET A 266 15.22 -2.22 7.80
CA MET A 266 15.35 -2.92 9.07
C MET A 266 16.69 -2.63 9.75
N GLU A 267 16.69 -2.62 11.08
CA GLU A 267 17.93 -2.74 11.87
C GLU A 267 18.60 -4.11 11.60
N PRO A 268 19.91 -4.26 11.84
CA PRO A 268 20.64 -5.49 11.52
C PRO A 268 20.07 -6.77 12.13
N ASP A 269 19.40 -6.70 13.28
CA ASP A 269 18.77 -7.85 13.93
C ASP A 269 17.37 -8.19 13.38
N ARG A 270 16.84 -7.37 12.48
CA ARG A 270 15.53 -7.52 11.81
C ARG A 270 14.32 -7.52 12.74
N THR A 271 14.47 -7.03 13.97
CA THR A 271 13.35 -6.91 14.92
C THR A 271 12.74 -5.51 14.96
N ARG A 272 13.45 -4.52 14.40
CA ARG A 272 13.00 -3.13 14.33
C ARG A 272 13.08 -2.57 12.91
N PRO A 273 12.08 -1.77 12.49
CA PRO A 273 10.84 -1.49 13.22
C PRO A 273 9.90 -2.72 13.26
N ALA A 274 9.07 -2.83 14.30
CA ALA A 274 8.15 -3.96 14.46
C ALA A 274 7.17 -4.08 13.28
N ALA A 275 6.75 -2.95 12.70
CA ALA A 275 5.95 -2.92 11.49
C ALA A 275 6.66 -3.58 10.29
N GLY A 276 7.97 -3.38 10.15
CA GLY A 276 8.77 -4.01 9.12
C GLY A 276 8.90 -5.52 9.31
N ALA A 277 9.10 -6.00 10.55
CA ALA A 277 9.12 -7.43 10.86
C ALA A 277 7.78 -8.12 10.53
N LEU A 278 6.65 -7.47 10.83
CA LEU A 278 5.33 -7.94 10.41
C LEU A 278 5.19 -7.91 8.88
N PHE A 279 5.74 -6.87 8.23
CA PHE A 279 5.69 -6.72 6.79
C PHE A 279 6.55 -7.76 6.05
N ALA A 280 7.64 -8.26 6.64
CA ALA A 280 8.41 -9.39 6.12
C ALA A 280 7.53 -10.64 5.98
N ILE A 281 6.67 -10.92 6.98
CA ILE A 281 5.67 -12.00 6.88
C ILE A 281 4.65 -11.72 5.78
N ASN A 282 4.23 -10.46 5.62
CA ASN A 282 3.36 -10.07 4.51
C ASN A 282 4.02 -10.34 3.14
N MET A 283 5.33 -10.10 3.01
CA MET A 283 6.07 -10.43 1.78
C MET A 283 6.18 -11.93 1.57
N LEU A 284 6.50 -12.68 2.63
CA LEU A 284 6.63 -14.13 2.58
C LEU A 284 5.35 -14.84 2.07
N VAL A 285 4.17 -14.38 2.49
CA VAL A 285 2.90 -15.01 2.05
C VAL A 285 2.42 -14.53 0.67
N ASN A 286 2.83 -13.34 0.22
CA ASN A 286 2.29 -12.71 -0.99
C ASN A 286 3.25 -12.67 -2.18
N THR A 287 4.54 -12.95 -1.99
CA THR A 287 5.57 -12.85 -3.04
C THR A 287 6.30 -14.18 -3.22
N GLU A 288 7.23 -14.24 -4.17
CA GLU A 288 8.08 -15.42 -4.37
C GLU A 288 9.41 -15.33 -3.63
N GLY A 289 10.00 -14.13 -3.58
CA GLY A 289 11.29 -13.91 -2.91
C GLY A 289 11.41 -12.55 -2.21
N GLY A 290 10.30 -11.81 -2.06
CA GLY A 290 10.28 -10.53 -1.37
C GLY A 290 10.51 -10.66 0.13
N ASP A 291 11.06 -9.61 0.73
CA ASP A 291 11.37 -9.49 2.16
C ASP A 291 11.47 -8.01 2.55
N THR A 292 11.67 -7.69 3.81
CA THR A 292 12.18 -6.38 4.23
C THR A 292 13.70 -6.44 4.40
N TYR A 293 14.40 -5.41 3.91
CA TYR A 293 15.85 -5.39 3.84
C TYR A 293 16.47 -4.49 4.91
N THR A 294 17.68 -4.83 5.37
CA THR A 294 18.47 -3.89 6.18
C THR A 294 19.10 -2.81 5.30
N PHE A 295 19.63 -1.76 5.93
CA PHE A 295 20.37 -0.74 5.19
C PHE A 295 21.63 -1.32 4.54
N GLU A 296 22.36 -2.20 5.23
CA GLU A 296 23.58 -2.84 4.72
C GLU A 296 23.30 -3.70 3.49
N GLU A 297 22.21 -4.47 3.49
CA GLU A 297 21.78 -5.27 2.35
C GLU A 297 21.40 -4.38 1.16
N THR A 298 20.63 -3.33 1.41
CA THR A 298 20.22 -2.34 0.40
C THR A 298 21.44 -1.64 -0.20
N GLN A 299 22.38 -1.21 0.65
CA GLN A 299 23.62 -0.56 0.26
C GLN A 299 24.50 -1.49 -0.58
N ALA A 300 24.70 -2.74 -0.15
CA ALA A 300 25.49 -3.71 -0.88
C ALA A 300 24.90 -3.99 -2.28
N ALA A 301 23.57 -4.17 -2.36
CA ALA A 301 22.87 -4.39 -3.63
C ALA A 301 22.99 -3.18 -4.58
N LEU A 302 22.86 -1.96 -4.07
CA LEU A 302 23.06 -0.72 -4.84
C LEU A 302 24.51 -0.59 -5.34
N MET A 303 25.50 -0.89 -4.50
CA MET A 303 26.90 -0.88 -4.89
C MET A 303 27.22 -1.93 -5.97
N GLU A 304 26.67 -3.13 -5.85
CA GLU A 304 26.77 -4.19 -6.88
C GLU A 304 26.09 -3.76 -8.19
N ALA A 305 25.01 -2.99 -8.07
CA ALA A 305 24.33 -2.35 -9.19
C ALA A 305 25.05 -1.09 -9.69
N GLY A 306 26.27 -0.80 -9.23
CA GLY A 306 27.11 0.25 -9.79
C GLY A 306 26.91 1.65 -9.20
N PHE A 307 26.06 1.83 -8.21
CA PHE A 307 26.01 3.07 -7.43
C PHE A 307 27.29 3.19 -6.58
N ARG A 308 27.70 4.43 -6.28
CA ARG A 308 28.97 4.74 -5.60
C ARG A 308 28.79 5.40 -4.25
N LYS A 309 27.71 6.15 -4.08
CA LYS A 309 27.36 6.80 -2.81
C LYS A 309 25.95 6.39 -2.43
N VAL A 310 25.80 5.80 -1.25
CA VAL A 310 24.51 5.36 -0.71
C VAL A 310 24.37 5.89 0.71
N GLU A 311 23.26 6.58 0.98
CA GLU A 311 23.00 7.27 2.24
C GLU A 311 21.61 6.93 2.76
N LEU A 312 21.50 6.61 4.05
CA LEU A 312 20.23 6.52 4.76
C LEU A 312 19.83 7.93 5.20
N LEU A 313 18.87 8.55 4.51
CA LEU A 313 18.43 9.92 4.76
C LEU A 313 17.43 10.01 5.91
N ARG A 314 16.61 8.98 6.08
CA ARG A 314 15.54 8.93 7.07
C ARG A 314 15.36 7.51 7.57
N THR A 315 15.17 7.38 8.87
CA THR A 315 14.65 6.19 9.54
C THR A 315 13.26 6.49 10.08
N GLY A 316 12.44 5.45 10.24
CA GLY A 316 11.11 5.59 10.82
C GLY A 316 10.53 4.25 11.26
N ASP A 317 9.48 4.32 12.08
CA ASP A 317 8.82 3.14 12.63
C ASP A 317 7.79 2.52 11.66
N HIS A 318 7.54 3.19 10.53
CA HIS A 318 6.65 2.75 9.48
C HIS A 318 7.44 2.55 8.19
N MET A 319 6.74 2.42 7.07
CA MET A 319 7.38 2.35 5.76
C MET A 319 7.76 3.77 5.33
N ASP A 320 8.61 4.47 6.07
CA ASP A 320 8.94 5.88 5.83
C ASP A 320 10.44 6.13 5.84
N CYS A 321 11.24 5.07 5.86
CA CYS A 321 12.69 5.17 5.67
C CYS A 321 13.00 5.62 4.25
N LEU A 322 14.06 6.41 4.10
CA LEU A 322 14.55 6.91 2.82
C LEU A 322 16.01 6.55 2.64
N VAL A 323 16.31 5.88 1.53
CA VAL A 323 17.69 5.60 1.08
C VAL A 323 17.92 6.36 -0.21
N GLN A 324 19.04 7.07 -0.29
CA GLN A 324 19.46 7.81 -1.48
C GLN A 324 20.71 7.18 -2.07
N ALA A 325 20.76 7.05 -3.39
CA ALA A 325 21.90 6.47 -4.09
C ALA A 325 22.29 7.27 -5.34
N PHE A 326 23.59 7.44 -5.54
CA PHE A 326 24.18 8.15 -6.69
C PHE A 326 25.11 7.21 -7.49
N PRO A 327 25.00 7.16 -8.83
CA PRO A 327 25.91 6.42 -9.71
C PRO A 327 27.39 6.82 -9.58
#